data_AF-A0A0A2B5I7-F1
#
_entry.id   AF-A0A0A2B5I7-F1
#
_cell.length_a   1.000
_cell.length_b   1.000
_cell.length_c   1.000
_cell.angle_alpha   90.00
_cell.angle_beta   90.00
_cell.angle_gamma   90.00
#
_symmetry.space_group_name_H-M   'P 1'
#
loop_
_entity.id
_entity.type
_entity.pdbx_description
1 polymer ?
#
loop_
_entity_poly.entity_id
_entity_poly.type
_entity_poly.pdbx_seq_one_letter_code
_entity_poly.pdbx_strand_id
1 'polypeptide(L)'
;MKKKSIIYSDLSKKQLETLKELYIQKKVESMSHQELKQYVSEIISHQINDTIGKEEEMEAWREMSDFFGEQFEINILEIQTKYIDDKNVIETEIDSQKQRIELLERNNLDQEKKDMWDD
;
A
#
# COMPACT_ATOMS: atom_id res chain seq x y z
N MET A 1 29.63 -4.09 -48.03
CA MET A 1 28.17 -4.10 -48.31
C MET A 1 27.46 -3.42 -47.15
N LYS A 2 26.71 -2.33 -47.38
CA LYS A 2 25.91 -1.72 -46.30
C LYS A 2 24.81 -2.73 -45.90
N LYS A 3 24.86 -3.23 -44.66
CA LYS A 3 23.76 -4.04 -44.12
C LYS A 3 22.49 -3.20 -44.20
N LYS A 4 21.52 -3.60 -45.03
CA LYS A 4 20.19 -3.00 -44.98
C LYS A 4 19.61 -3.36 -43.61
N SER A 5 19.24 -2.36 -42.83
CA SER A 5 18.51 -2.58 -41.58
C SER A 5 17.12 -3.08 -41.92
N ILE A 6 16.72 -4.21 -41.33
CA ILE A 6 15.36 -4.72 -41.42
C ILE A 6 14.48 -3.81 -40.57
N ILE A 7 13.36 -3.36 -41.12
CA ILE A 7 12.36 -2.55 -40.42
C ILE A 7 11.11 -3.38 -40.10
N TYR A 8 10.28 -2.91 -39.18
CA TYR A 8 9.08 -3.67 -38.76
C TYR A 8 8.14 -4.00 -39.93
N SER A 9 8.08 -3.12 -40.94
CA SER A 9 7.25 -3.29 -42.14
C SER A 9 7.71 -4.43 -43.05
N ASP A 10 8.94 -4.92 -42.88
CA ASP A 10 9.47 -6.06 -43.65
C ASP A 10 8.98 -7.41 -43.09
N LEU A 11 8.34 -7.41 -41.91
CA LEU A 11 7.86 -8.61 -41.23
C LEU A 11 6.37 -8.79 -41.44
N SER A 12 5.96 -10.03 -41.73
CA SER A 12 4.55 -10.42 -41.63
C SER A 12 4.10 -10.42 -40.17
N LYS A 13 2.77 -10.34 -39.94
CA LYS A 13 2.18 -10.39 -38.59
C LYS A 13 2.66 -11.60 -37.78
N LYS A 14 2.69 -12.78 -38.39
CA LYS A 14 3.15 -14.02 -37.75
C LYS A 14 4.63 -13.97 -37.38
N GLN A 15 5.49 -13.44 -38.27
CA GLN A 15 6.90 -13.28 -37.96
C GLN A 15 7.14 -12.26 -36.83
N LEU A 16 6.34 -11.20 -36.78
CA LEU A 16 6.40 -10.21 -35.72
C LEU A 16 5.94 -10.79 -34.37
N GLU A 17 4.89 -11.61 -34.35
CA GLU A 17 4.44 -12.34 -33.16
C GLU A 17 5.54 -13.28 -32.64
N THR A 18 6.16 -14.08 -33.52
CA THR A 18 7.29 -14.94 -33.13
C THR A 18 8.48 -14.14 -32.60
N LEU A 19 8.77 -12.96 -33.18
CA LEU A 19 9.84 -12.08 -32.68
C LEU A 19 9.52 -11.56 -31.27
N LYS A 20 8.25 -11.23 -30.99
CA LYS A 20 7.82 -10.80 -29.65
C LYS A 20 7.96 -11.93 -28.63
N GLU A 21 7.55 -13.14 -28.98
CA GLU A 21 7.71 -14.32 -28.11
C GLU A 21 9.19 -14.59 -27.80
N LEU A 22 10.04 -14.56 -28.83
CA LEU A 22 11.49 -14.72 -28.68
C LEU A 22 12.08 -13.63 -27.76
N TYR A 23 11.64 -12.39 -27.93
CA TYR A 23 12.08 -11.29 -27.07
C TYR A 23 11.69 -11.53 -25.61
N ILE A 24 10.42 -11.88 -25.34
CA ILE A 24 9.93 -12.14 -23.99
C ILE A 24 10.77 -13.24 -23.33
N GLN A 25 10.98 -14.36 -24.03
CA GLN A 25 11.79 -15.46 -23.52
C GLN A 25 13.21 -15.00 -23.19
N LYS A 26 13.90 -14.34 -24.13
CA LYS A 26 15.28 -13.90 -23.93
C LYS A 26 15.40 -12.84 -22.84
N LYS A 27 14.40 -11.96 -22.70
CA LYS A 27 14.36 -10.94 -21.68
C LYS A 27 14.27 -11.57 -20.28
N VAL A 28 13.40 -12.56 -20.09
CA VAL A 28 13.30 -13.30 -18.82
C VAL A 28 14.57 -14.10 -18.53
N GLU A 29 15.11 -14.81 -19.52
CA GLU A 29 16.35 -15.59 -19.37
C GLU A 29 17.58 -14.73 -19.00
N SER A 30 17.60 -13.47 -19.44
CA SER A 30 18.71 -12.55 -19.14
C SER A 30 18.65 -11.91 -17.76
N MET A 31 17.51 -11.96 -17.07
CA MET A 31 17.34 -11.34 -15.76
C MET A 31 17.92 -12.25 -14.67
N SER A 32 18.59 -11.63 -13.71
CA SER A 32 18.92 -12.31 -12.46
C SER A 32 17.65 -12.62 -11.66
N HIS A 33 17.74 -13.56 -10.72
CA HIS A 33 16.62 -13.89 -9.84
C HIS A 33 16.12 -12.67 -9.05
N GLN A 34 17.03 -11.77 -8.65
CA GLN A 34 16.67 -10.55 -7.93
C GLN A 34 15.89 -9.57 -8.84
N GLU A 35 16.34 -9.35 -10.06
CA GLU A 35 15.64 -8.49 -11.02
C GLU A 35 14.28 -9.06 -11.39
N LEU A 36 14.19 -10.39 -11.59
CA LEU A 36 12.92 -11.06 -11.86
C LEU A 36 11.96 -10.91 -10.68
N LYS A 37 12.44 -11.08 -9.45
CA LYS A 37 11.63 -10.89 -8.24
C LYS A 37 11.13 -9.45 -8.13
N GLN A 38 12.00 -8.46 -8.39
CA GLN A 38 11.61 -7.04 -8.37
C GLN A 38 10.56 -6.74 -9.44
N TYR A 39 10.79 -7.19 -10.67
CA TYR A 39 9.88 -7.00 -11.78
C TYR A 39 8.50 -7.61 -11.52
N VAL A 40 8.45 -8.85 -11.02
CA VAL A 40 7.18 -9.50 -10.64
C VAL A 40 6.51 -8.78 -9.47
N SER A 41 7.29 -8.33 -8.48
CA SER A 41 6.74 -7.57 -7.34
C SER A 41 6.08 -6.27 -7.77
N GLU A 42 6.65 -5.56 -8.74
CA GLU A 42 6.07 -4.33 -9.30
C GLU A 42 4.76 -4.63 -10.05
N ILE A 43 4.73 -5.73 -10.82
CA ILE A 43 3.51 -6.15 -11.52
C ILE A 43 2.39 -6.46 -10.53
N ILE A 44 2.65 -7.29 -9.52
CA ILE A 44 1.65 -7.65 -8.50
C ILE A 44 1.20 -6.41 -7.72
N SER A 45 2.13 -5.50 -7.41
CA SER A 45 1.79 -4.23 -6.75
C SER A 45 0.78 -3.42 -7.55
N HIS A 46 0.99 -3.26 -8.86
CA HIS A 46 0.01 -2.52 -9.67
C HIS A 46 -1.35 -3.25 -9.75
N GLN A 47 -1.35 -4.58 -9.81
CA GLN A 47 -2.60 -5.36 -9.87
C GLN A 47 -3.44 -5.26 -8.58
N ILE A 48 -2.79 -5.23 -7.42
CA ILE A 48 -3.46 -5.26 -6.12
C ILE A 48 -3.69 -3.86 -5.55
N ASN A 49 -2.76 -2.92 -5.75
CA ASN A 49 -2.81 -1.61 -5.10
C ASN A 49 -3.44 -0.50 -5.95
N ASP A 50 -3.37 -0.61 -7.29
CA ASP A 50 -3.89 0.42 -8.21
C ASP A 50 -5.29 0.06 -8.73
N THR A 51 -6.09 -0.64 -7.94
CA THR A 51 -7.48 -1.02 -8.25
C THR A 51 -8.38 0.22 -8.31
N ILE A 52 -9.23 0.31 -9.32
CA ILE A 52 -10.16 1.43 -9.53
C ILE A 52 -11.59 0.94 -9.42
N GLY A 53 -12.17 1.19 -8.26
CA GLY A 53 -13.58 0.94 -8.00
C GLY A 53 -13.86 -0.47 -7.47
N LYS A 54 -15.15 -0.72 -7.20
CA LYS A 54 -15.57 -1.84 -6.35
C LYS A 54 -15.31 -3.22 -6.96
N GLU A 55 -15.41 -3.37 -8.28
CA GLU A 55 -15.24 -4.69 -8.91
C GLU A 55 -13.77 -5.13 -8.88
N GLU A 56 -12.84 -4.25 -9.28
CA GLU A 56 -11.41 -4.52 -9.25
C GLU A 56 -10.91 -4.79 -7.82
N GLU A 57 -11.43 -4.06 -6.83
CA GLU A 57 -11.17 -4.33 -5.40
C GLU A 57 -11.68 -5.70 -4.95
N MET A 58 -12.86 -6.13 -5.41
CA MET A 58 -13.38 -7.47 -5.10
C MET A 58 -12.58 -8.57 -5.81
N GLU A 59 -12.04 -8.32 -7.00
CA GLU A 59 -11.13 -9.24 -7.68
C GLU A 59 -9.80 -9.35 -6.92
N ALA A 60 -9.17 -8.23 -6.57
CA ALA A 60 -7.95 -8.24 -5.75
C ALA A 60 -8.16 -8.91 -4.39
N TRP A 61 -9.30 -8.67 -3.74
CA TRP A 61 -9.69 -9.34 -2.50
C TRP A 61 -9.78 -10.86 -2.67
N ARG A 62 -10.43 -11.33 -3.74
CA ARG A 62 -10.54 -12.76 -4.05
C ARG A 62 -9.17 -13.38 -4.30
N GLU A 63 -8.32 -12.72 -5.08
CA GLU A 63 -6.96 -13.18 -5.33
C GLU A 63 -6.14 -13.32 -4.04
N MET A 64 -6.21 -12.32 -3.15
CA MET A 64 -5.56 -12.39 -1.84
C MET A 64 -6.13 -13.52 -0.98
N SER A 65 -7.46 -13.64 -0.93
CA SER A 65 -8.14 -14.68 -0.16
C SER A 65 -7.75 -16.08 -0.63
N ASP A 66 -7.70 -16.30 -1.95
CA ASP A 66 -7.33 -17.59 -2.53
C ASP A 66 -5.85 -17.92 -2.29
N PHE A 67 -4.97 -16.92 -2.33
CA PHE A 67 -3.55 -17.10 -2.06
C PHE A 67 -3.24 -17.42 -0.59
N PHE A 68 -3.84 -16.66 0.34
CA PHE A 68 -3.59 -16.84 1.78
C PHE A 68 -4.41 -17.98 2.39
N GLY A 69 -5.52 -18.39 1.77
CA GLY A 69 -6.36 -19.49 2.23
C GLY A 69 -6.80 -19.34 3.68
N GLU A 70 -6.59 -20.39 4.49
CA GLU A 70 -6.96 -20.40 5.91
C GLU A 70 -6.25 -19.31 6.74
N GLN A 71 -5.08 -18.85 6.29
CA GLN A 71 -4.31 -17.82 6.97
C GLN A 71 -4.86 -16.40 6.68
N PHE A 72 -5.74 -16.25 5.69
CA PHE A 72 -6.25 -14.93 5.28
C PHE A 72 -7.00 -14.23 6.40
N GLU A 73 -7.93 -14.93 7.05
CA GLU A 73 -8.69 -14.36 8.17
C GLU A 73 -7.80 -14.04 9.37
N ILE A 74 -6.83 -14.91 9.68
CA ILE A 74 -5.87 -14.68 10.77
C ILE A 74 -5.05 -13.41 10.50
N ASN A 75 -4.54 -13.25 9.27
CA ASN A 75 -3.80 -12.05 8.87
C ASN A 75 -4.66 -10.79 9.00
N ILE A 76 -5.94 -10.85 8.60
CA ILE A 76 -6.88 -9.73 8.76
C ILE A 76 -7.07 -9.38 10.24
N LEU A 77 -7.28 -10.38 11.10
CA LEU A 77 -7.46 -10.17 12.55
C LEU A 77 -6.22 -9.56 13.20
N GLU A 78 -5.03 -10.02 12.83
CA GLU A 78 -3.77 -9.45 13.31
C GLU A 78 -3.60 -7.99 12.86
N ILE A 79 -3.93 -7.68 11.60
CA ILE A 79 -3.91 -6.32 11.07
C ILE A 79 -4.89 -5.45 11.86
N GLN A 80 -6.14 -5.88 12.01
CA GLN A 80 -7.17 -5.15 12.74
C GLN A 80 -6.74 -4.87 14.19
N THR A 81 -6.16 -5.86 14.88
CA THR A 81 -5.69 -5.70 16.26
C THR A 81 -4.60 -4.63 16.36
N LYS A 82 -3.59 -4.67 15.47
CA LYS A 82 -2.51 -3.67 15.44
C LYS A 82 -3.04 -2.25 15.25
N TYR A 83 -4.02 -2.05 14.37
CA TYR A 83 -4.58 -0.72 14.11
C TYR A 83 -5.66 -0.28 15.13
N ILE A 84 -6.29 -1.23 15.84
CA ILE A 84 -7.14 -0.92 17.01
C ILE A 84 -6.27 -0.40 18.16
N ASP A 85 -5.11 -1.02 18.41
CA ASP A 85 -4.17 -0.56 19.44
C ASP A 85 -3.65 0.85 19.14
N ASP A 86 -3.32 1.17 17.88
CA ASP A 86 -2.96 2.53 17.48
C ASP A 86 -4.09 3.54 17.73
N LYS A 87 -5.35 3.16 17.46
CA LYS A 87 -6.51 4.02 17.72
C LYS A 87 -6.74 4.22 19.23
N ASN A 88 -6.55 3.18 20.04
CA ASN A 88 -6.62 3.27 21.50
C ASN A 88 -5.51 4.17 22.08
N VAL A 89 -4.29 4.12 21.52
CA VAL A 89 -3.19 5.02 21.91
C VAL A 89 -3.55 6.48 21.58
N ILE A 90 -4.10 6.74 20.40
CA ILE A 90 -4.53 8.10 20.01
C ILE A 90 -5.72 8.57 20.88
N GLU A 91 -6.70 7.72 21.14
CA GLU A 91 -7.86 8.06 21.99
C GLU A 91 -7.45 8.33 23.45
N THR A 92 -6.49 7.57 23.98
CA THR A 92 -5.95 7.80 25.34
C THR A 92 -5.09 9.06 25.43
N GLU A 93 -4.31 9.39 24.40
CA GLU A 93 -3.60 10.68 24.32
C GLU A 93 -4.57 11.86 24.27
N ILE A 94 -5.63 11.77 23.45
CA ILE A 94 -6.66 12.81 23.35
C ILE A 94 -7.41 12.99 24.69
N ASP A 95 -7.74 11.90 25.39
CA ASP A 95 -8.40 11.97 26.69
C ASP A 95 -7.48 12.62 27.75
N SER A 96 -6.20 12.28 27.76
CA SER A 96 -5.22 12.90 28.67
C SER A 96 -5.05 14.41 28.42
N GLN A 97 -5.08 14.84 27.15
CA GLN A 97 -5.03 16.26 26.79
C GLN A 97 -6.31 17.00 27.19
N LYS A 98 -7.49 16.39 27.01
CA LYS A 98 -8.76 16.95 27.48
C LYS A 98 -8.79 17.11 29.00
N GLN A 99 -8.36 16.09 29.75
CA GLN A 99 -8.25 16.17 31.21
C GLN A 99 -7.31 17.29 31.65
N ARG A 100 -6.19 17.48 30.94
CA ARG A 100 -5.25 18.57 31.20
C ARG A 100 -5.85 19.96 30.93
N ILE A 101 -6.63 20.11 29.86
CA ILE A 101 -7.33 21.36 29.52
C ILE A 101 -8.40 21.67 30.57
N GLU A 102 -9.22 20.70 30.99
CA GLU A 102 -10.23 20.92 32.04
C GLU A 102 -9.61 21.32 33.39
N LEU A 103 -8.46 20.74 33.75
CA LEU A 103 -7.74 21.12 34.97
C LEU A 103 -7.19 22.55 34.89
N LEU A 104 -6.70 22.97 33.73
CA LEU A 104 -6.23 24.33 33.49
C LEU A 104 -7.39 25.34 33.51
N GLU A 105 -8.55 25.00 32.93
CA GLU A 105 -9.75 25.83 32.99
C GLU A 105 -10.28 25.98 34.41
N ARG A 106 -10.34 24.89 35.19
CA ARG A 106 -10.69 24.97 36.62
C ARG A 106 -9.71 25.83 37.41
N ASN A 107 -8.40 25.67 37.17
CA ASN A 107 -7.41 26.48 37.86
C ASN A 107 -7.50 27.97 37.50
N ASN A 108 -7.78 28.29 36.22
CA ASN A 108 -7.98 29.67 35.78
C ASN A 108 -9.26 30.29 36.35
N LEU A 109 -10.37 29.55 36.39
CA LEU A 109 -11.62 29.98 37.04
C LEU A 109 -11.46 30.20 38.55
N ASP A 110 -10.64 29.37 39.20
CA ASP A 110 -10.30 29.53 40.62
C ASP A 110 -9.33 30.70 40.86
N GLN A 111 -8.52 31.09 39.86
CA GLN A 111 -7.67 32.30 39.92
C GLN A 111 -8.45 33.60 39.70
N GLU A 112 -9.51 33.62 38.88
CA GLU A 112 -10.39 34.79 38.74
C GLU A 112 -11.08 35.19 40.06
N LYS A 113 -11.14 34.29 41.05
CA LYS A 113 -11.71 34.55 42.39
C LYS A 113 -10.68 34.86 43.47
N LYS A 114 -9.39 35.00 43.14
CA LYS A 114 -8.36 35.33 44.13
C LYS A 114 -7.63 36.60 43.74
N ASP A 115 -8.25 37.72 44.11
CA ASP A 115 -7.53 38.99 44.27
C ASP A 115 -6.48 38.79 45.36
N MET A 116 -5.22 38.63 44.95
CA MET A 116 -4.08 38.33 45.83
C MET A 116 -3.34 39.61 46.24
N TRP A 117 -4.01 40.76 46.20
CA TRP A 117 -3.43 42.10 46.37
C TRP A 117 -4.17 42.99 47.38
N ASP A 118 -4.86 42.42 48.37
CA ASP A 118 -5.29 43.17 49.57
C ASP A 118 -4.55 42.64 50.82
N ASP A 119 -3.23 42.95 50.88
CA ASP A 119 -2.44 43.52 52.01
C ASP A 119 -0.92 43.47 51.73
#